data_AF-A0A2N2UZZ0-F1
#
_entry.id   AF-A0A2N2UZZ0-F1
#
_cell.length_a   1.000
_cell.length_b   1.000
_cell.length_c   1.000
_cell.angle_alpha   90.00
_cell.angle_beta   90.00
_cell.angle_gamma   90.00
#
_symmetry.space_group_name_H-M   'P 1'
#
loop_
_entity.id
_entity.type
_entity.pdbx_description
1 polymer ?
#
loop_
_entity_poly.entity_id
_entity_poly.type
_entity_poly.pdbx_seq_one_letter_code
_entity_poly.pdbx_strand_id
1 'polypeptide(L)' 'MKRASPTRQRLAALGLLGIPLLTYPLIALPEGSLAGIPASYLYLFGVWSGLIVLAALVAERQGK' A
#
# COMPACT_ATOMS: atom_id res chain seq x y z
N MET A 1 5.10 -7.27 28.00
CA MET A 1 4.55 -7.06 26.64
C MET A 1 5.46 -7.79 25.66
N LYS A 2 4.99 -8.85 24.96
CA LYS A 2 5.80 -9.53 23.93
C LYS A 2 6.13 -8.52 22.83
N ARG A 3 7.40 -8.13 22.69
CA ARG A 3 7.84 -7.23 21.60
C ARG A 3 7.48 -7.92 20.28
N ALA A 4 6.64 -7.29 19.48
CA ALA A 4 6.34 -7.78 18.14
C ALA A 4 7.65 -7.85 17.35
N SER A 5 7.82 -8.88 16.50
CA SER A 5 8.98 -8.92 15.62
C SER A 5 8.99 -7.63 14.77
N PRO A 6 10.16 -7.02 14.53
CA PRO A 6 10.26 -5.78 13.73
C PRO A 6 9.57 -5.91 12.37
N THR A 7 9.55 -7.10 11.78
CA THR A 7 8.80 -7.43 10.55
C THR A 7 7.31 -7.22 10.72
N ARG A 8 6.73 -7.80 11.77
CA ARG A 8 5.29 -7.77 12.00
C ARG A 8 4.82 -6.34 12.26
N GLN A 9 5.64 -5.54 12.92
CA GLN A 9 5.36 -4.11 13.11
C GLN A 9 5.42 -3.32 11.81
N ARG A 10 6.42 -3.57 10.94
CA ARG A 10 6.52 -2.93 9.62
C ARG A 10 5.38 -3.31 8.68
N LEU A 11 5.01 -4.58 8.64
CA LEU A 11 3.87 -5.06 7.83
C LEU A 11 2.54 -4.51 8.36
N ALA A 12 2.38 -4.42 9.69
CA ALA A 12 1.20 -3.78 10.29
C ALA A 12 1.13 -2.28 9.95
N ALA A 13 2.26 -1.57 9.98
CA ALA A 13 2.32 -0.16 9.57
C ALA A 13 1.98 0.03 8.09
N LEU A 14 2.47 -0.86 7.22
CA LEU A 14 2.09 -0.91 5.80
C LEU A 14 0.59 -1.13 5.60
N GLY A 15 0.00 -2.06 6.35
CA GLY A 15 -1.45 -2.30 6.32
C GLY A 15 -2.24 -1.08 6.80
N LEU A 16 -1.81 -0.47 7.90
CA LEU A 16 -2.42 0.76 8.45
C LEU A 16 -2.33 1.94 7.47
N LEU A 17 -1.25 2.04 6.69
CA LEU A 17 -1.12 3.03 5.61
C LEU A 17 -2.01 2.70 4.41
N GLY A 18 -2.14 1.41 4.06
CA GLY A 18 -2.98 0.97 2.95
C GLY A 18 -4.46 1.28 3.16
N ILE A 19 -4.95 1.24 4.40
CA ILE A 19 -6.36 1.54 4.72
C ILE A 19 -6.79 2.92 4.19
N PRO A 20 -6.24 4.05 4.63
CA PRO A 20 -6.67 5.36 4.14
C PRO A 20 -6.39 5.50 2.64
N LEU A 21 -5.24 5.03 2.15
CA LEU A 21 -4.87 5.17 0.73
C LEU A 21 -5.84 4.46 -0.22
N LEU A 22 -6.42 3.32 0.19
CA LEU A 22 -7.34 2.51 -0.61
C LEU A 22 -8.81 2.72 -0.23
N THR A 23 -9.13 3.71 0.60
CA THR A 23 -10.51 4.01 1.03
C THR A 23 -10.89 5.45 0.72
N TYR A 24 -12.17 5.77 0.89
CA TYR A 24 -12.67 7.14 0.76
C TYR A 24 -12.15 8.02 1.91
N PRO A 25 -11.73 9.28 1.66
CA PRO A 25 -11.84 10.02 0.40
C PRO A 25 -10.65 9.87 -0.55
N LEU A 26 -9.54 9.26 -0.12
CA LEU A 26 -8.28 9.31 -0.85
C LEU A 26 -8.34 8.62 -2.23
N ILE A 27 -9.05 7.50 -2.32
CA ILE A 27 -9.23 6.78 -3.59
C ILE A 27 -9.95 7.61 -4.67
N ALA A 28 -10.71 8.63 -4.26
CA ALA A 28 -11.50 9.49 -5.14
C ALA A 28 -10.79 10.81 -5.49
N LEU A 29 -9.65 11.13 -4.86
CA LEU A 29 -8.87 12.34 -5.17
C LEU A 29 -8.39 12.42 -6.63
N PRO A 30 -7.93 11.31 -7.27
CA PRO A 30 -7.47 11.38 -8.64
C PRO A 30 -8.67 11.48 -9.59
N GLU A 31 -8.88 12.68 -10.11
CA GLU A 31 -9.92 12.96 -11.09
C GLU A 31 -9.39 12.93 -12.54
N GLY A 32 -10.29 12.74 -13.49
CA GLY A 32 -9.97 12.71 -14.91
C GLY A 32 -9.50 11.35 -15.43
N SER A 33 -8.87 11.37 -16.60
CA SER A 33 -8.37 10.16 -17.26
C SER A 33 -7.02 10.42 -17.91
N LEU A 34 -6.17 9.40 -17.94
CA LEU A 34 -4.89 9.39 -18.63
C LEU A 34 -4.96 8.33 -19.73
N ALA A 35 -4.77 8.73 -20.98
CA ALA A 35 -4.89 7.84 -22.14
C ALA A 35 -6.22 7.04 -22.19
N GLY A 36 -7.32 7.65 -21.73
CA GLY A 36 -8.64 7.01 -21.65
C GLY A 36 -8.85 6.11 -20.43
N ILE A 37 -7.84 5.93 -19.58
CA ILE A 37 -7.94 5.16 -18.33
C ILE A 37 -8.26 6.13 -17.18
N PRO A 38 -9.28 5.85 -16.35
CA PRO A 38 -9.57 6.68 -15.18
C PRO A 38 -8.36 6.82 -14.26
N ALA A 39 -8.06 8.04 -13.82
CA ALA A 39 -6.93 8.30 -12.93
C ALA A 39 -7.03 7.51 -11.62
N SER A 40 -8.25 7.32 -11.11
CA SER A 40 -8.56 6.50 -9.94
C SER A 40 -8.16 5.03 -10.12
N TYR A 41 -8.26 4.47 -11.33
CA TYR A 41 -7.81 3.10 -11.61
C TYR A 41 -6.29 2.99 -11.53
N LEU A 42 -5.58 3.93 -12.17
CA LEU A 42 -4.11 3.96 -12.13
C LEU A 42 -3.61 4.13 -10.70
N TYR A 43 -4.27 4.98 -9.91
CA TYR A 43 -3.99 5.16 -8.50
C TYR A 43 -4.24 3.88 -7.70
N LEU A 44 -5.39 3.24 -7.86
CA LEU A 44 -5.74 2.00 -7.15
C LEU A 44 -4.69 0.91 -7.39
N PHE A 45 -4.39 0.62 -8.65
CA PHE A 45 -3.42 -0.41 -9.00
C PHE A 45 -1.98 -0.01 -8.63
N GLY A 46 -1.62 1.27 -8.75
CA GLY A 46 -0.31 1.79 -8.36
C GLY A 46 -0.06 1.68 -6.86
N VAL A 47 -0.99 2.14 -6.04
CA VAL A 47 -0.90 2.02 -4.58
C VAL A 47 -0.89 0.56 -4.15
N TRP A 48 -1.81 -0.25 -4.68
CA TRP A 48 -1.92 -1.66 -4.31
C TRP A 48 -0.64 -2.45 -4.65
N SER A 49 -0.12 -2.29 -5.87
CA SER A 49 1.14 -2.91 -6.27
C SER A 49 2.32 -2.40 -5.44
N GLY A 50 2.37 -1.09 -5.15
CA GLY A 50 3.37 -0.49 -4.28
C GLY A 50 3.38 -1.09 -2.87
N LEU A 51 2.20 -1.29 -2.26
CA LEU A 51 2.07 -1.92 -0.95
C LEU A 51 2.57 -3.38 -0.97
N ILE A 52 2.26 -4.14 -2.03
CA ILE A 52 2.73 -5.53 -2.20
C ILE A 52 4.25 -5.57 -2.32
N VAL A 53 4.84 -4.73 -3.17
CA VAL A 53 6.30 -4.66 -3.34
C VAL A 53 6.98 -4.29 -2.03
N LEU A 54 6.47 -3.29 -1.31
CA LEU A 54 7.00 -2.91 -0.01
C LEU A 54 6.88 -4.03 1.04
N ALA A 55 5.75 -4.74 1.06
CA ALA A 55 5.56 -5.88 1.95
C ALA A 55 6.54 -7.03 1.62
N ALA A 56 6.73 -7.34 0.33
CA ALA A 56 7.70 -8.33 -0.14
C ALA A 56 9.12 -7.96 0.28
N LEU A 57 9.54 -6.72 0.04
CA LEU A 57 10.86 -6.21 0.44
C LEU A 57 11.08 -6.28 1.96
N VAL A 58 10.05 -6.00 2.76
CA VAL A 58 10.13 -6.11 4.23
C VAL A 58 10.26 -7.57 4.66
N ALA A 59 9.58 -8.49 3.99
CA ALA A 59 9.65 -9.92 4.28
C ALA A 59 11.01 -10.51 3.87
N GLU A 60 11.51 -10.20 2.67
CA GLU A 60 12.79 -10.69 2.16
C GLU A 60 13.99 -10.24 3.01
N ARG A 61 13.96 -9.00 3.52
CA ARG A 61 15.02 -8.45 4.39
C ARG A 61 15.16 -9.15 5.74
N GLN A 62 14.22 -10.01 6.11
CA GLN A 62 14.24 -10.75 7.38
C GLN A 62 14.60 -12.23 7.18
N GLY A 63 14.58 -12.72 5.93
CA GLY A 63 15.01 -14.07 5.57
C GLY A 63 16.49 -14.17 5.17
N LYS A 64 17.16 -13.03 4.99
CA LYS A 64 18.64 -12.90 4.94
C LYS A 64 19.19 -12.62 6.32
#